data_AF-A0A8X6M7L4-F1
#
_entry.id   AF-A0A8X6M7L4-F1
#
_cell.length_a   1.000
_cell.length_b   1.000
_cell.length_c   1.000
_cell.angle_alpha   90.00
_cell.angle_beta   90.00
_cell.angle_gamma   90.00
#
_symmetry.space_group_name_H-M   'P 1'
#
loop_
_entity.id
_entity.type
_entity.pdbx_description
1 polymer ?
#
loop_
_entity_poly.entity_id
_entity_poly.type
_entity_poly.pdbx_seq_one_letter_code
_entity_poly.pdbx_strand_id
1 'polypeptide(L)'
;MNIEYDIVFPLDNEFGNEITAGNWTGLVGMVEGEADLAICTLGINENRFKVIDFSFPYASSRLTFAALKPSEWSRTGLLNLVDLPTWMLLFFSILLSTTMAFVVLKGTASYLKVFTVYLEAY
;
A
#
# COMPACT_ATOMS: atom_id res chain seq x y z
N MET A 1 23.61 -2.39 -42.64
CA MET A 1 24.77 -1.60 -42.17
C MET A 1 25.83 -2.59 -41.77
N ASN A 2 27.02 -2.53 -42.37
CA ASN A 2 28.17 -3.35 -41.99
C ASN A 2 29.17 -2.42 -41.30
N ILE A 3 29.03 -2.27 -39.98
CA ILE A 3 29.84 -1.38 -39.15
C ILE A 3 30.63 -2.26 -38.19
N GLU A 4 31.94 -2.08 -38.18
CA GLU A 4 32.82 -2.66 -37.14
C GLU A 4 32.71 -1.79 -35.89
N TYR A 5 32.60 -2.43 -34.73
CA TYR A 5 32.44 -1.74 -33.45
C TYR A 5 33.32 -2.39 -32.38
N ASP A 6 33.80 -1.57 -31.46
CA ASP A 6 34.41 -2.02 -30.21
C ASP A 6 33.53 -1.58 -29.04
N ILE A 7 33.36 -2.47 -28.07
CA ILE A 7 32.51 -2.21 -26.90
C ILE A 7 33.40 -1.88 -25.72
N VAL A 8 33.32 -0.62 -25.29
CA VAL A 8 33.97 -0.13 -24.08
C VAL A 8 32.94 0.12 -23.00
N PHE A 9 33.33 -0.12 -21.75
CA PHE A 9 32.51 0.16 -20.58
C PHE A 9 33.09 1.34 -19.80
N PRO A 10 32.24 2.22 -19.23
CA PRO A 10 32.70 3.33 -18.41
C PRO A 10 33.40 2.82 -17.16
N LEU A 11 34.58 3.39 -16.84
CA LEU A 11 35.38 3.02 -15.68
C LEU A 11 34.64 3.29 -14.36
N ASP A 12 33.82 4.34 -14.32
CA ASP A 12 33.06 4.77 -13.15
C ASP A 12 31.68 4.09 -13.02
N ASN A 13 31.24 3.34 -14.04
CA ASN A 13 29.88 2.77 -14.14
C ASN A 13 28.75 3.80 -13.95
N GLU A 14 28.99 5.07 -14.29
CA GLU A 14 27.98 6.12 -14.18
C GLU A 14 27.38 6.48 -15.54
N PHE A 15 26.12 6.94 -15.52
CA PHE A 15 25.49 7.52 -16.71
C PHE A 15 26.12 8.86 -17.11
N GLY A 16 26.65 9.59 -16.13
CA GLY A 16 27.27 10.88 -16.31
C GLY A 16 26.60 11.98 -15.51
N ASN A 17 27.42 12.64 -14.69
CA ASN A 17 27.09 13.77 -13.84
C ASN A 17 27.95 14.97 -14.25
N GLU A 18 27.35 16.15 -14.18
CA GLU A 18 28.06 17.40 -14.48
C GLU A 18 28.98 17.74 -13.30
N ILE A 19 30.30 17.78 -13.53
CA ILE A 19 31.29 18.17 -12.51
C ILE A 19 31.48 19.69 -12.52
N THR A 20 31.54 20.26 -13.71
CA THR A 20 31.73 21.70 -13.97
C THR A 20 30.95 22.05 -15.23
N ALA A 21 30.62 23.33 -15.44
CA ALA A 21 29.84 23.75 -16.60
C ALA A 21 30.45 23.23 -17.92
N GLY A 22 29.81 22.21 -18.50
CA GLY A 22 30.28 21.55 -19.73
C GLY A 22 31.31 20.42 -19.56
N ASN A 23 31.61 19.96 -18.34
CA ASN A 23 32.45 18.77 -18.10
C ASN A 23 31.65 17.68 -17.38
N TRP A 24 31.63 16.48 -17.96
CA TRP A 24 30.78 15.37 -17.54
C TRP A 24 31.57 14.10 -17.23
N THR A 25 31.11 13.34 -16.24
CA THR A 25 31.59 11.97 -15.98
C THR A 25 30.84 10.94 -16.82
N GLY A 26 31.19 9.65 -16.64
CA GLY A 26 30.43 8.52 -17.12
C GLY A 26 30.21 8.48 -18.62
N LEU A 27 29.10 7.87 -19.02
CA LEU A 27 28.76 7.71 -20.44
C LEU A 27 28.65 9.04 -21.19
N VAL A 28 28.15 10.11 -20.57
CA VAL A 28 28.06 11.42 -21.22
C VAL A 28 29.46 11.98 -21.53
N GLY A 29 30.39 11.93 -20.58
CA GLY A 29 31.77 12.38 -20.80
C GLY A 29 32.53 11.53 -21.80
N MET A 30 32.29 10.21 -21.81
CA MET A 30 32.89 9.33 -22.82
C MET A 30 32.41 9.67 -24.23
N VAL A 31 31.11 9.95 -24.44
CA VAL A 31 30.59 10.31 -25.77
C VAL A 31 31.10 11.67 -26.25
N GLU A 32 31.48 12.55 -25.32
CA GLU A 32 32.05 13.86 -25.66
C GLU A 32 33.46 13.77 -26.26
N GLY A 33 34.25 12.72 -25.96
CA GLY A 33 35.64 12.66 -26.43
C GLY A 33 36.31 11.30 -26.62
N GLU A 34 35.80 10.22 -26.02
CA GLU A 34 36.43 8.89 -26.06
C GLU A 34 35.64 7.85 -26.88
N ALA A 35 34.33 8.04 -27.04
CA ALA A 35 33.42 7.09 -27.67
C ALA A 35 32.51 7.79 -28.68
N ASP A 36 32.21 7.13 -29.81
CA ASP A 36 31.35 7.71 -30.84
C ASP A 36 29.85 7.56 -30.54
N LEU A 37 29.48 6.56 -29.72
CA LEU A 37 28.08 6.25 -29.41
C LEU A 37 27.96 5.55 -28.05
N ALA A 38 26.98 5.98 -27.25
CA ALA A 38 26.56 5.26 -26.05
C ALA A 38 25.17 4.62 -26.24
N ILE A 39 25.06 3.33 -25.96
CA ILE A 39 23.79 2.59 -25.95
C ILE A 39 23.40 2.33 -24.49
N CYS A 40 22.48 3.14 -23.95
CA CYS A 40 21.97 2.96 -22.60
C CYS A 40 20.57 3.57 -22.44
N THR A 41 19.88 3.26 -21.34
CA THR A 41 18.62 3.90 -20.99
C THR A 41 18.90 5.24 -20.31
N LEU A 42 19.23 6.24 -21.13
CA LEU A 42 19.54 7.59 -20.67
C LEU A 42 18.32 8.52 -20.80
N GLY A 43 18.01 9.23 -19.72
CA GLY A 43 17.00 10.29 -19.77
C GLY A 43 17.51 11.51 -20.55
N ILE A 44 16.69 11.99 -21.48
CA ILE A 44 16.93 13.23 -22.23
C ILE A 44 16.65 14.42 -21.30
N ASN A 45 17.64 15.28 -21.09
CA ASN A 45 17.50 16.51 -20.33
C ASN A 45 18.23 17.66 -21.06
N GLU A 46 17.91 18.91 -20.71
CA GLU A 46 18.48 20.07 -21.40
C GLU A 46 20.00 20.22 -21.19
N ASN A 47 20.51 19.87 -20.00
CA ASN A 47 21.93 20.00 -19.71
C ASN A 47 22.79 19.02 -20.51
N ARG A 48 22.34 17.77 -20.69
CA ARG A 48 23.03 16.78 -21.53
C ARG A 48 22.85 17.10 -23.01
N PHE A 49 21.70 17.64 -23.42
CA PHE A 49 21.46 18.05 -24.79
C PHE A 49 22.41 19.17 -25.27
N LYS A 50 23.03 19.92 -24.34
CA LYS A 50 24.05 20.93 -24.68
C LYS A 50 25.41 20.35 -25.06
N VAL A 51 25.71 19.13 -24.64
CA VAL A 51 27.02 18.48 -24.82
C VAL A 51 26.97 17.27 -25.75
N ILE A 52 25.82 16.59 -25.83
CA ILE A 52 25.64 15.40 -26.69
C ILE A 52 24.30 15.47 -27.44
N ASP A 53 24.28 14.88 -28.63
CA ASP A 53 23.07 14.73 -29.43
C ASP A 53 22.33 13.42 -29.09
N PHE A 54 21.00 13.49 -29.06
CA PHE A 54 20.13 12.34 -28.82
C PHE A 54 19.40 11.92 -30.10
N SER A 55 19.20 10.62 -30.26
CA SER A 55 18.28 10.08 -31.27
C SER A 55 16.82 10.27 -30.85
N PHE A 56 15.89 9.87 -31.73
CA PHE A 56 14.47 9.84 -31.36
C PHE A 56 14.23 8.90 -30.18
N PRO A 57 13.40 9.28 -29.20
CA PRO A 57 13.16 8.48 -28.02
C PRO A 57 12.54 7.12 -28.40
N TYR A 58 13.24 6.04 -28.08
CA TYR A 58 12.78 4.67 -28.37
C TYR A 58 11.92 4.09 -27.22
N ALA A 59 12.00 4.68 -26.02
CA ALA A 59 11.24 4.28 -24.84
C ALA A 59 10.80 5.50 -24.04
N SER A 60 9.63 5.41 -23.40
CA SER A 60 9.12 6.43 -22.49
C SER A 60 8.94 5.82 -21.10
N SER A 61 9.70 6.32 -20.13
CA SER A 61 9.52 5.99 -18.72
C SER A 61 8.75 7.10 -18.01
N ARG A 62 8.01 6.73 -16.96
CA ARG A 62 7.35 7.68 -16.06
C ARG A 62 7.95 7.50 -14.68
N LEU A 63 8.19 8.61 -13.98
CA LEU A 63 8.59 8.56 -12.58
C LEU A 63 7.42 8.04 -11.75
N THR A 64 7.60 6.88 -11.13
CA THR A 64 6.61 6.25 -10.27
C THR A 64 7.28 5.80 -8.97
N PHE A 65 6.50 5.70 -7.90
CA PHE A 65 6.99 5.15 -6.64
C PHE A 65 6.78 3.65 -6.59
N ALA A 66 7.81 2.93 -6.15
CA ALA A 66 7.67 1.53 -5.75
C ALA A 66 7.37 1.47 -4.26
N ALA A 67 6.27 0.82 -3.90
CA ALA A 67 5.92 0.51 -2.52
C ALA A 67 5.64 -0.99 -2.41
N LEU A 68 5.96 -1.57 -1.26
CA LEU A 68 5.56 -2.95 -0.98
C LEU A 68 4.03 -3.02 -0.97
N LYS A 69 3.49 -4.10 -1.55
CA LYS A 69 2.07 -4.41 -1.41
C LYS A 69 1.74 -4.48 0.09
N PRO A 70 0.72 -3.75 0.59
CA PRO A 70 0.32 -3.89 1.98
C PRO A 70 -0.09 -5.33 2.26
N SER A 71 0.17 -5.80 3.49
CA SER A 71 -0.29 -7.12 3.91
C SER A 71 -1.79 -7.26 3.73
N GLU A 72 -2.25 -8.48 3.43
CA GLU A 72 -3.68 -8.73 3.30
C GLU A 72 -4.39 -8.36 4.60
N TRP A 73 -5.55 -7.71 4.47
CA TRP A 73 -6.37 -7.38 5.63
C TRP A 73 -6.70 -8.67 6.37
N SER A 74 -6.46 -8.69 7.68
CA SER A 74 -6.82 -9.86 8.49
C SER A 74 -8.32 -10.13 8.33
N ARG A 75 -8.70 -11.37 8.01
CA ARG A 75 -10.12 -11.78 7.98
C ARG A 75 -10.80 -11.60 9.33
N THR A 76 -10.03 -11.58 10.42
CA THR A 76 -10.52 -11.32 11.78
C THR A 76 -10.47 -9.84 12.17
N GLY A 77 -10.19 -8.92 11.23
CA GLY A 77 -10.11 -7.49 11.50
C GLY A 77 -11.37 -6.92 12.17
N LEU A 78 -12.54 -7.53 11.89
CA LEU A 78 -13.80 -7.18 12.56
C LEU A 78 -13.81 -7.50 14.06
N LEU A 79 -13.15 -8.58 14.50
CA LEU A 79 -13.08 -8.95 15.93
C LEU A 79 -12.13 -8.05 16.71
N ASN A 80 -11.15 -7.45 16.03
CA ASN A 80 -10.22 -6.48 16.61
C ASN A 80 -10.82 -5.08 16.78
N LEU A 81 -12.09 -4.85 16.37
CA LEU A 81 -12.74 -3.55 16.51
C LEU A 81 -13.05 -3.19 17.97
N VAL A 82 -13.22 -4.19 18.83
CA VAL A 82 -13.57 -4.00 20.24
C VAL A 82 -12.72 -4.88 21.14
N ASP A 83 -12.34 -4.33 22.29
CA ASP A 83 -11.49 -5.02 23.25
C ASP A 83 -12.19 -6.19 23.94
N LEU A 84 -11.39 -7.15 24.45
CA LEU A 84 -11.86 -8.30 25.20
C LEU A 84 -12.80 -7.95 26.38
N PRO A 85 -12.57 -6.88 27.17
CA PRO A 85 -13.50 -6.47 28.23
C PRO A 85 -14.89 -6.11 27.69
N THR A 86 -14.98 -5.47 26.52
CA THR A 86 -16.26 -5.11 25.88
C THR A 86 -17.02 -6.36 25.45
N TRP A 87 -16.32 -7.35 24.90
CA TRP A 87 -16.92 -8.66 24.58
C TRP A 87 -17.50 -9.35 25.81
N MET A 88 -16.76 -9.33 26.93
CA MET A 88 -17.25 -9.90 28.19
C MET A 88 -18.48 -9.17 28.71
N LEU A 89 -18.49 -7.84 28.65
CA LEU A 89 -19.64 -7.02 29.07
C LEU A 89 -20.87 -7.28 28.19
N LEU A 90 -20.71 -7.42 26.87
CA LEU A 90 -21.80 -7.79 25.97
C LEU A 90 -22.37 -9.18 26.32
N PHE A 91 -21.51 -10.15 26.61
CA PHE A 91 -21.95 -11.48 27.03
C PHE A 91 -22.75 -11.44 28.34
N PHE A 92 -22.26 -10.72 29.35
CA PHE A 92 -22.96 -10.59 30.64
C PHE A 92 -24.26 -9.78 30.52
N SER A 93 -24.33 -8.75 29.68
CA SER A 93 -25.55 -7.97 29.50
C SER A 93 -26.67 -8.80 28.85
N ILE A 94 -26.34 -9.68 27.91
CA ILE A 94 -27.28 -10.62 27.29
C ILE A 94 -27.77 -11.64 28.33
N LEU A 95 -26.87 -12.20 29.15
CA LEU A 95 -27.26 -13.13 30.21
C LEU A 95 -28.18 -12.46 31.25
N LEU A 96 -27.84 -11.24 31.69
CA LEU A 96 -28.62 -10.51 32.69
C LEU A 96 -30.00 -10.10 32.17
N SER A 97 -30.09 -9.65 30.92
CA SER A 97 -31.38 -9.32 30.30
C SER A 97 -32.28 -10.55 30.16
N THR A 98 -31.71 -11.70 29.79
CA THR A 98 -32.45 -12.96 29.67
C THR A 98 -32.98 -13.45 31.02
N THR A 99 -32.18 -13.41 32.08
CA THR A 99 -32.62 -13.83 33.42
C THR A 99 -33.69 -12.89 33.98
N MET A 100 -33.53 -11.58 33.78
CA MET A 100 -34.52 -10.59 34.20
C MET A 100 -35.87 -10.81 33.48
N ALA A 101 -35.85 -11.03 32.17
CA ALA A 101 -37.05 -11.34 31.40
C ALA A 101 -37.73 -12.62 31.92
N PHE A 102 -36.97 -13.67 32.22
CA PHE A 102 -37.51 -14.92 32.75
C PHE A 102 -38.19 -14.75 34.12
N VAL A 103 -37.60 -13.96 35.02
CA VAL A 103 -38.19 -13.65 36.34
C VAL A 103 -39.49 -12.87 36.18
N VAL A 104 -39.53 -11.85 35.32
CA VAL A 104 -40.74 -11.06 35.06
C VAL A 104 -41.85 -11.91 34.46
N LEU A 105 -41.54 -12.78 33.49
CA LEU A 105 -42.53 -13.68 32.89
C LEU A 105 -43.09 -14.69 33.89
N LYS A 106 -42.25 -15.27 34.76
CA LYS A 106 -42.73 -16.14 35.84
C LYS A 106 -43.54 -15.40 36.90
N GLY A 107 -43.13 -14.18 37.25
CA GLY A 107 -43.85 -13.33 38.21
C GLY A 107 -45.24 -12.96 37.70
N THR A 108 -45.33 -12.45 36.48
CA THR A 108 -46.61 -12.09 35.82
C THR A 108 -47.53 -13.30 35.62
N ALA A 109 -46.99 -14.47 35.25
CA ALA A 109 -47.76 -15.70 35.18
C ALA A 109 -48.35 -16.14 36.54
N SER A 110 -47.66 -15.81 37.65
CA SER A 110 -48.18 -16.04 39.01
C SER A 110 -49.35 -15.12 39.34
N TYR A 111 -49.24 -13.82 39.03
CA TYR A 111 -50.33 -12.86 39.26
C TYR A 111 -51.58 -13.16 38.42
N LEU A 112 -51.41 -13.57 37.16
CA LEU A 112 -52.53 -13.98 36.30
C LEU A 112 -53.25 -15.22 36.83
N LYS A 113 -52.51 -16.20 37.36
CA LYS A 113 -53.12 -17.40 37.99
C LYS A 113 -53.92 -17.07 39.25
N VAL A 114 -53.43 -16.16 40.09
CA VAL A 114 -54.18 -15.71 41.28
C VAL A 114 -55.43 -14.96 40.84
N PHE A 115 -55.34 -14.08 39.85
CA PHE A 115 -56.47 -13.33 39.33
C PHE A 115 -57.57 -14.21 38.73
N THR A 116 -57.22 -15.28 38.00
CA THR A 116 -58.21 -16.24 37.47
C THR A 116 -58.89 -17.03 38.57
N VAL A 117 -58.16 -17.44 39.61
CA VAL A 117 -58.74 -18.12 40.79
C VAL A 117 -59.70 -17.20 41.54
N TYR A 118 -59.41 -15.90 41.63
CA TYR A 118 -60.31 -14.92 42.23
C TYR A 118 -61.57 -14.65 41.38
N LEU A 119 -61.48 -14.73 40.05
CA LEU A 119 -62.62 -14.57 39.14
C LEU A 119 -63.54 -15.80 39.11
N GLU A 120 -63.01 -17.00 39.33
CA GLU A 120 -63.83 -18.23 39.43
C GLU A 120 -64.49 -18.43 40.80
N ALA A 121 -64.05 -17.68 41.82
CA ALA A 121 -64.58 -17.73 43.19
C ALA A 121 -65.80 -16.81 43.43
N TYR A 122 -66.25 -16.07 42.42
CA TYR A 122 -67.48 -15.26 42.40
C TYR A 122 -68.41 -15.72 41.28
#